data_AF-A0A9E7H876-F1
#
_entry.id   AF-A0A9E7H876-F1
#
_cell.length_a   1.000
_cell.length_b   1.000
_cell.length_c   1.000
_cell.angle_alpha   90.00
_cell.angle_beta   90.00
_cell.angle_gamma   90.00
#
_symmetry.space_group_name_H-M   'P 1'
#
loop_
_entity.id
_entity.type
_entity.pdbx_description
1 polymer ?
#
loop_
_entity_poly.entity_id
_entity_poly.type
_entity_poly.pdbx_seq_one_letter_code
_entity_poly.pdbx_strand_id
1 'polypeptide(L)'
;MDNAAGANGGEGLADEAARLADRARELHDAVATFISRSSADEQSLRHRALAIDSDICKLRCSVETSLKSAAVDATVVAKFGLFITQVDEELNRARYALNDDHAAFLLPNKAQARFLKMFLGPVNVRATRKEVQLKVKEEYNNYRDRTAILFLLFPSILLILRSWIWEGCLPTLPFQLYQAWLLFLYTSLALRENILRENGSDIRPWWIYHHYCAISMALISLTWEIKGQPDCTYKQRGVQLFLAWAIMQGVAMLLQNRYQRQRLYTRIALGKVISSF
;
A
#
# COMPACT_ATOMS: atom_id res chain seq x y z
N MET A 1 8.12 -51.12 -35.57
CA MET A 1 6.79 -51.08 -34.92
C MET A 1 6.78 -50.08 -33.75
N ASP A 2 7.68 -49.08 -33.73
CA ASP A 2 7.89 -48.22 -32.55
C ASP A 2 7.12 -46.88 -32.58
N ASN A 3 6.45 -46.54 -33.70
CA ASN A 3 5.69 -45.28 -33.82
C ASN A 3 4.28 -45.34 -33.21
N ALA A 4 3.72 -46.52 -32.94
CA ALA A 4 2.37 -46.65 -32.36
C ALA A 4 2.38 -46.48 -30.82
N ALA A 5 3.48 -46.83 -30.16
CA ALA A 5 3.61 -46.73 -28.70
C ALA A 5 3.80 -45.28 -28.21
N GLY A 6 4.50 -44.45 -28.99
CA GLY A 6 4.70 -43.02 -28.66
C GLY A 6 3.45 -42.16 -28.82
N ALA A 7 2.59 -42.47 -29.79
CA ALA A 7 1.33 -41.74 -30.02
C ALA A 7 0.29 -42.00 -28.91
N ASN A 8 0.17 -43.25 -28.46
CA ASN A 8 -0.79 -43.66 -27.42
C ASN A 8 -0.39 -43.11 -26.02
N GLY A 9 0.92 -42.99 -25.75
CA GLY A 9 1.42 -42.35 -24.52
C GLY A 9 1.20 -40.83 -24.50
N GLY A 10 1.27 -40.17 -25.67
CA GLY A 10 1.00 -38.74 -25.82
C GLY A 10 -0.47 -38.37 -25.63
N GLU A 11 -1.39 -39.16 -26.18
CA GLU A 11 -2.84 -39.00 -25.95
C GLU A 11 -3.22 -39.21 -24.48
N GLY A 12 -2.66 -40.23 -23.82
CA GLY A 12 -2.89 -40.47 -22.39
C GLY A 12 -2.43 -39.30 -21.49
N LEU A 13 -1.29 -38.70 -21.79
CA LEU A 13 -0.77 -37.52 -21.08
C LEU A 13 -1.61 -36.26 -21.34
N ALA A 14 -2.10 -36.09 -22.57
CA ALA A 14 -2.99 -34.97 -22.91
C ALA A 14 -4.34 -35.08 -22.19
N ASP A 15 -4.92 -36.28 -22.14
CA ASP A 15 -6.15 -36.56 -21.40
C ASP A 15 -5.98 -36.38 -19.88
N GLU A 16 -4.83 -36.78 -19.34
CA GLU A 16 -4.50 -36.56 -17.93
C GLU A 16 -4.33 -35.07 -17.61
N ALA A 17 -3.67 -34.31 -18.49
CA ALA A 17 -3.56 -32.86 -18.37
C ALA A 17 -4.92 -32.16 -18.47
N ALA A 18 -5.81 -32.62 -19.36
CA ALA A 18 -7.18 -32.09 -19.47
C ALA A 18 -7.99 -32.36 -18.20
N ARG A 19 -7.96 -33.59 -17.68
CA ARG A 19 -8.60 -33.96 -16.40
C ARG A 19 -8.07 -33.13 -15.23
N LEU A 20 -6.76 -32.87 -15.20
CA LEU A 20 -6.14 -32.04 -14.16
C LEU A 20 -6.60 -30.57 -14.28
N ALA A 21 -6.68 -30.04 -15.51
CA ALA A 21 -7.17 -28.69 -15.76
C ALA A 21 -8.66 -28.53 -15.36
N ASP A 22 -9.48 -29.55 -15.59
CA ASP A 22 -10.89 -29.56 -15.19
C ASP A 22 -11.03 -29.59 -13.66
N ARG A 23 -10.28 -30.44 -12.95
CA ARG A 23 -10.23 -30.43 -11.48
C ARG A 23 -9.76 -29.10 -10.90
N ALA A 24 -8.78 -28.46 -11.53
CA ALA A 24 -8.32 -27.13 -11.12
C ALA A 24 -9.41 -26.08 -11.32
N ARG A 25 -10.21 -26.19 -12.39
CA ARG A 25 -11.36 -25.31 -12.66
C ARG A 25 -12.49 -25.52 -11.64
N GLU A 26 -12.85 -26.77 -11.36
CA GLU A 26 -13.85 -27.11 -10.33
C GLU A 26 -13.44 -26.59 -8.95
N LEU A 27 -12.16 -26.74 -8.59
CA LEU A 27 -11.62 -26.18 -7.36
C LEU A 27 -11.70 -24.65 -7.36
N HIS A 28 -11.35 -24.00 -8.47
CA HIS A 28 -11.44 -22.56 -8.60
C HIS A 28 -12.88 -22.05 -8.43
N ASP A 29 -13.84 -22.72 -9.05
CA ASP A 29 -15.26 -22.38 -8.93
C ASP A 29 -15.78 -22.60 -7.51
N ALA A 30 -15.43 -23.73 -6.87
CA ALA A 30 -15.76 -23.99 -5.47
C ALA A 30 -15.16 -22.93 -4.52
N VAL A 31 -13.91 -22.53 -4.75
CA VAL A 31 -13.25 -21.44 -4.01
C VAL A 31 -13.93 -20.10 -4.28
N ALA A 32 -14.35 -19.82 -5.51
CA ALA A 32 -15.06 -18.59 -5.84
C ALA A 32 -16.43 -18.52 -5.14
N THR A 33 -17.18 -19.62 -5.10
CA THR A 33 -18.43 -19.73 -4.35
C THR A 33 -18.20 -19.63 -2.83
N PHE A 34 -17.13 -20.22 -2.31
CA PHE A 34 -16.78 -20.09 -0.89
C PHE A 34 -16.44 -18.64 -0.53
N ILE A 35 -15.63 -17.96 -1.35
CA ILE A 35 -15.26 -16.56 -1.15
C ILE A 35 -16.51 -15.67 -1.19
N SER A 36 -17.43 -15.88 -2.15
CA SER A 36 -18.66 -15.07 -2.23
C SER A 36 -19.53 -15.23 -0.98
N ARG A 37 -19.77 -16.47 -0.53
CA ARG A 37 -20.51 -16.74 0.72
C ARG A 37 -19.82 -16.15 1.94
N SER A 38 -18.52 -16.41 2.10
CA SER A 38 -17.72 -15.87 3.21
C SER A 38 -17.74 -14.34 3.23
N SER A 39 -17.69 -13.69 2.07
CA SER A 39 -17.76 -12.23 1.96
C SER A 39 -19.13 -11.67 2.37
N ALA A 40 -20.23 -12.38 2.09
CA ALA A 40 -21.57 -11.99 2.49
C ALA A 40 -21.73 -12.10 4.01
N ASP A 41 -21.25 -13.21 4.59
CA ASP A 41 -21.24 -13.43 6.04
C ASP A 41 -20.39 -12.37 6.75
N GLU A 42 -19.22 -12.04 6.19
CA GLU A 42 -18.34 -10.99 6.69
C GLU A 42 -19.02 -9.61 6.65
N GLN A 43 -19.73 -9.26 5.58
CA GLN A 43 -20.48 -8.01 5.48
C GLN A 43 -21.60 -7.91 6.53
N SER A 44 -22.32 -9.01 6.77
CA SER A 44 -23.33 -9.09 7.82
C SER A 44 -22.73 -8.86 9.21
N LEU A 45 -21.62 -9.55 9.52
CA LEU A 45 -20.89 -9.37 10.78
C LEU A 45 -20.34 -7.95 10.93
N ARG A 46 -19.84 -7.35 9.85
CA ARG A 46 -19.36 -5.96 9.83
C ARG A 46 -20.47 -4.95 10.10
N HIS A 47 -21.65 -5.14 9.50
CA HIS A 47 -22.79 -4.27 9.78
C HIS A 47 -23.19 -4.34 11.25
N ARG A 48 -23.18 -5.55 11.84
CA ARG A 48 -23.45 -5.74 13.27
C ARG A 48 -22.39 -5.07 14.15
N ALA A 49 -21.11 -5.25 13.83
CA ALA A 49 -20.01 -4.61 14.57
C ALA A 49 -20.08 -3.08 14.52
N LEU A 50 -20.38 -2.50 13.35
CA LEU A 50 -20.57 -1.06 13.17
C LEU A 50 -21.78 -0.51 13.95
N ALA A 51 -22.89 -1.27 13.98
CA ALA A 51 -24.05 -0.89 14.78
C ALA A 51 -23.70 -0.83 16.27
N ILE A 52 -22.99 -1.85 16.78
CA ILE A 52 -22.56 -1.89 18.18
C ILE A 52 -21.59 -0.74 18.49
N ASP A 53 -20.61 -0.45 17.64
CA ASP A 53 -19.68 0.68 17.88
C ASP A 53 -20.40 2.04 17.85
N SER A 54 -21.38 2.21 16.96
CA SER A 54 -22.25 3.40 16.93
C SER A 54 -23.06 3.55 18.21
N ASP A 55 -23.63 2.45 18.71
CA ASP A 55 -24.42 2.46 19.94
C ASP A 55 -23.55 2.74 21.18
N ILE A 56 -22.33 2.18 21.24
CA ILE A 56 -21.32 2.53 22.26
C ILE A 56 -21.02 4.03 22.23
N CYS A 57 -20.83 4.62 21.05
CA CYS A 57 -20.55 6.05 20.91
C CYS A 57 -21.75 6.91 21.37
N LYS A 58 -22.97 6.56 20.96
CA LYS A 58 -24.18 7.26 21.39
C LYS A 58 -24.37 7.18 22.91
N LEU A 59 -24.13 6.02 23.51
CA LEU A 59 -24.24 5.84 24.96
C LEU A 59 -23.23 6.74 25.69
N ARG A 60 -21.98 6.80 25.21
CA ARG A 60 -20.95 7.70 25.76
C ARG A 60 -21.35 9.18 25.66
N CYS A 61 -21.83 9.62 24.50
CA CYS A 61 -22.29 11.00 24.31
C CYS A 61 -23.49 11.32 25.22
N SER A 62 -24.44 10.40 25.38
CA SER A 62 -25.60 10.56 26.26
C SER A 62 -25.19 10.65 27.73
N VAL A 63 -24.23 9.81 28.15
CA VAL A 63 -23.61 9.82 29.48
C VAL A 63 -22.92 11.17 29.76
N GLU A 64 -22.11 11.67 28.83
CA GLU A 64 -21.43 12.96 28.98
C GLU A 64 -22.40 14.14 29.06
N THR A 65 -23.47 14.09 28.27
CA THR A 65 -24.53 15.13 28.27
C THR A 65 -25.30 15.12 29.59
N SER A 66 -25.65 13.94 30.09
CA SER A 66 -26.32 13.76 31.38
C SER A 66 -25.44 14.25 32.54
N LEU A 67 -24.14 13.99 32.48
CA LEU A 67 -23.16 14.49 33.45
C LEU A 67 -23.13 16.03 33.48
N LYS A 68 -23.09 16.69 32.31
CA LYS A 68 -23.14 18.15 32.22
C LYS A 68 -24.42 18.74 32.82
N SER A 69 -25.55 18.04 32.70
CA SER A 69 -26.82 18.47 33.30
C SER A 69 -26.95 18.20 34.80
N ALA A 70 -26.27 17.19 35.33
CA ALA A 70 -26.36 16.75 36.72
C ALA A 70 -25.44 17.52 37.69
N ALA A 71 -24.60 18.42 37.19
CA ALA A 71 -23.61 19.19 37.97
C ALA A 71 -24.21 20.22 38.96
N VAL A 72 -25.51 20.14 39.27
CA VAL A 72 -26.24 21.10 40.12
C VAL A 72 -26.37 20.62 41.58
N ASP A 73 -26.14 19.33 41.89
CA ASP A 73 -26.28 18.79 43.26
C ASP A 73 -25.14 17.81 43.63
N ALA A 74 -24.30 18.20 44.60
CA ALA A 74 -23.08 17.49 45.00
C ALA A 74 -23.31 16.07 45.55
N THR A 75 -24.45 15.83 46.18
CA THR A 75 -24.81 14.52 46.75
C THR A 75 -25.26 13.52 45.67
N VAL A 76 -25.94 14.03 44.64
CA VAL A 76 -26.34 13.26 43.46
C VAL A 76 -25.11 12.94 42.61
N VAL A 77 -24.16 13.87 42.49
CA VAL A 77 -22.90 13.70 41.75
C VAL A 77 -22.08 12.50 42.23
N ALA A 78 -22.00 12.21 43.53
CA ALA A 78 -21.22 11.07 44.04
C ALA A 78 -21.81 9.71 43.63
N LYS A 79 -23.12 9.53 43.78
CA LYS A 79 -23.81 8.28 43.40
C LYS A 79 -23.90 8.12 41.88
N PHE A 80 -24.09 9.23 41.17
CA PHE A 80 -24.09 9.27 39.71
C PHE A 80 -22.69 8.97 39.16
N GLY A 81 -21.64 9.50 39.78
CA GLY A 81 -20.25 9.24 39.41
C GLY A 81 -19.87 7.75 39.47
N LEU A 82 -20.29 7.03 40.53
CA LEU A 82 -20.06 5.59 40.62
C LEU A 82 -20.76 4.81 39.49
N PHE A 83 -22.03 5.14 39.22
CA PHE A 83 -22.78 4.55 38.11
C PHE A 83 -22.11 4.81 36.76
N ILE A 84 -21.60 6.02 36.54
CA ILE A 84 -20.88 6.41 35.33
C ILE A 84 -19.60 5.59 35.16
N THR A 85 -18.82 5.41 36.23
CA THR A 85 -17.61 4.57 36.16
C THR A 85 -17.93 3.12 35.81
N GLN A 86 -19.03 2.58 36.34
CA GLN A 86 -19.48 1.23 36.01
C GLN A 86 -19.94 1.13 34.54
N VAL A 87 -20.66 2.13 34.04
CA VAL A 87 -21.10 2.18 32.64
C VAL A 87 -19.90 2.32 31.69
N ASP A 88 -18.91 3.16 32.01
CA ASP A 88 -17.70 3.31 31.19
C ASP A 88 -16.84 2.04 31.18
N GLU A 89 -16.74 1.34 32.32
CA GLU A 89 -16.07 0.04 32.41
C GLU A 89 -16.71 -1.01 31.48
N GLU A 90 -18.04 -1.13 31.49
CA GLU A 90 -18.76 -2.06 30.61
C GLU A 90 -18.67 -1.64 29.13
N LEU A 91 -18.72 -0.34 28.82
CA LEU A 91 -18.50 0.19 27.47
C LEU A 91 -17.08 -0.10 26.97
N ASN A 92 -16.08 0.06 27.83
CA ASN A 92 -14.70 -0.27 27.51
C ASN A 92 -14.55 -1.78 27.28
N ARG A 93 -15.14 -2.63 28.13
CA ARG A 93 -15.14 -4.10 27.94
C ARG A 93 -15.77 -4.50 26.60
N ALA A 94 -16.93 -3.93 26.25
CA ALA A 94 -17.59 -4.17 24.97
C ALA A 94 -16.72 -3.73 23.79
N ARG A 95 -16.05 -2.57 23.91
CA ARG A 95 -15.11 -2.07 22.91
C ARG A 95 -13.83 -2.91 22.83
N TYR A 96 -13.35 -3.49 23.93
CA TYR A 96 -12.23 -4.43 23.91
C TYR A 96 -12.61 -5.73 23.21
N ALA A 97 -13.78 -6.30 23.52
CA ALA A 97 -14.29 -7.50 22.83
C ALA A 97 -14.47 -7.30 21.33
N LEU A 98 -14.88 -6.10 20.90
CA LEU A 98 -14.96 -5.73 19.48
C LEU A 98 -13.60 -5.53 18.80
N ASN A 99 -12.59 -5.11 19.56
CA ASN A 99 -11.22 -4.90 19.07
C ASN A 99 -10.32 -6.13 19.25
N ASP A 100 -10.86 -7.22 19.79
CA ASP A 100 -10.17 -8.49 19.88
C ASP A 100 -9.82 -9.01 18.46
N ASP A 101 -8.74 -9.79 18.35
CA ASP A 101 -8.10 -10.12 17.06
C ASP A 101 -9.08 -10.79 16.06
N HIS A 102 -10.08 -11.50 16.58
CA HIS A 102 -11.14 -12.16 15.81
C HIS A 102 -12.23 -11.23 15.27
N ALA A 103 -12.44 -10.04 15.84
CA ALA A 103 -13.48 -9.09 15.41
C ALA A 103 -12.90 -7.78 14.85
N ALA A 104 -11.63 -7.47 15.14
CA ALA A 104 -10.95 -6.25 14.74
C ALA A 104 -10.90 -6.04 13.21
N PHE A 105 -10.88 -7.13 12.42
CA PHE A 105 -10.87 -7.04 10.96
C PHE A 105 -12.22 -6.60 10.37
N LEU A 106 -13.32 -6.75 11.12
CA LEU A 106 -14.67 -6.38 10.70
C LEU A 106 -14.90 -4.88 10.85
N LEU A 107 -14.31 -4.26 11.86
CA LEU A 107 -14.41 -2.82 12.08
C LEU A 107 -13.56 -2.06 11.06
N PRO A 108 -13.98 -0.82 10.69
CA PRO A 108 -13.13 0.06 9.91
C PRO A 108 -11.81 0.21 10.66
N ASN A 109 -10.73 -0.17 9.99
CA ASN A 109 -9.39 -0.21 10.55
C ASN A 109 -9.13 1.09 11.32
N LYS A 110 -8.85 0.98 12.63
CA LYS A 110 -8.51 2.13 13.47
C LYS A 110 -7.51 2.98 12.71
N ALA A 111 -7.79 4.29 12.66
CA ALA A 111 -7.09 5.27 11.84
C ALA A 111 -5.64 4.87 11.60
N GLN A 112 -5.38 4.27 10.42
CA GLN A 112 -4.05 3.78 10.07
C GLN A 112 -3.04 4.85 10.45
N ALA A 113 -2.04 4.45 11.26
CA ALA A 113 -1.12 5.38 11.90
C ALA A 113 -0.63 6.39 10.86
N ARG A 114 -0.61 7.68 11.21
CA ARG A 114 -0.32 8.79 10.27
C ARG A 114 0.95 8.52 9.45
N PHE A 115 1.96 7.92 10.08
CA PHE A 115 3.18 7.45 9.46
C PHE A 115 2.93 6.45 8.32
N LEU A 116 2.18 5.38 8.59
CA LEU A 116 1.92 4.35 7.59
C LEU A 116 1.05 4.89 6.43
N LYS A 117 0.10 5.78 6.71
CA LYS A 117 -0.67 6.50 5.68
C LYS A 117 0.23 7.36 4.77
N MET A 118 1.32 7.91 5.30
CA MET A 118 2.25 8.73 4.53
C MET A 118 2.92 7.92 3.41
N PHE A 119 3.37 6.68 3.70
CA PHE A 119 4.03 5.82 2.72
C PHE A 119 3.04 5.02 1.85
N LEU A 120 1.99 4.46 2.45
CA LEU A 120 1.06 3.55 1.78
C LEU A 120 -0.20 4.22 1.21
N GLY A 121 -0.51 5.44 1.61
CA GLY A 121 -1.79 6.08 1.29
C GLY A 121 -2.97 5.50 2.08
N PRO A 122 -4.22 5.74 1.65
CA PRO A 122 -5.44 5.33 2.35
C PRO A 122 -5.76 3.83 2.21
N VAL A 123 -4.75 2.98 2.02
CA VAL A 123 -4.92 1.59 1.57
C VAL A 123 -4.74 0.60 2.71
N ASN A 124 -5.67 -0.37 2.79
CA ASN A 124 -5.62 -1.45 3.77
C ASN A 124 -4.46 -2.41 3.47
N VAL A 125 -3.61 -2.67 4.48
CA VAL A 125 -2.45 -3.57 4.38
C VAL A 125 -2.89 -5.03 4.18
N ARG A 126 -4.05 -5.40 4.74
CA ARG A 126 -4.64 -6.73 4.63
C ARG A 126 -5.75 -6.70 3.60
N ALA A 127 -5.42 -7.06 2.36
CA ALA A 127 -6.38 -7.13 1.26
C ALA A 127 -6.82 -8.59 1.05
N THR A 128 -7.60 -9.13 1.98
CA THR A 128 -8.17 -10.49 1.85
C THR A 128 -9.21 -10.58 0.73
N ARG A 129 -9.90 -9.47 0.43
CA ARG A 129 -10.93 -9.39 -0.62
C ARG A 129 -10.34 -9.00 -1.97
N LYS A 130 -10.77 -9.66 -3.04
CA LYS A 130 -10.35 -9.37 -4.44
C LYS A 130 -10.57 -7.91 -4.83
N GLU A 131 -11.69 -7.31 -4.42
CA GLU A 131 -12.00 -5.89 -4.66
C GLU A 131 -11.00 -4.95 -3.97
N VAL A 132 -10.59 -5.28 -2.74
CA VAL A 132 -9.61 -4.51 -1.98
C VAL A 132 -8.22 -4.66 -2.61
N GLN A 133 -7.87 -5.85 -3.10
CA GLN A 133 -6.61 -6.07 -3.83
C GLN A 133 -6.55 -5.27 -5.14
N LEU A 134 -7.65 -5.21 -5.89
CA LEU A 134 -7.73 -4.37 -7.10
C LEU A 134 -7.57 -2.89 -6.74
N LYS A 135 -8.23 -2.43 -5.67
CA LYS A 135 -8.06 -1.05 -5.18
C LYS A 135 -6.63 -0.75 -4.73
N VAL A 136 -5.97 -1.67 -4.03
CA VAL A 136 -4.55 -1.54 -3.64
C VAL A 136 -3.67 -1.42 -4.89
N LYS A 137 -3.89 -2.28 -5.89
CA LYS A 137 -3.16 -2.25 -7.16
C LYS A 137 -3.39 -0.96 -7.94
N GLU A 138 -4.62 -0.46 -7.98
CA GLU A 138 -4.96 0.81 -8.63
C GLU A 138 -4.29 2.00 -7.93
N GLU A 139 -4.38 2.08 -6.61
CA GLU A 139 -3.72 3.13 -5.80
C GLU A 139 -2.20 3.08 -5.94
N TYR A 140 -1.61 1.88 -5.97
CA TYR A 140 -0.20 1.71 -6.27
C TYR A 140 0.17 2.23 -7.67
N ASN A 141 -0.59 1.85 -8.70
CA ASN A 141 -0.32 2.30 -10.07
C ASN A 141 -0.48 3.83 -10.20
N ASN A 142 -1.51 4.41 -9.60
CA ASN A 142 -1.72 5.85 -9.57
C ASN A 142 -0.57 6.58 -8.85
N TYR A 143 -0.16 6.07 -7.69
CA TYR A 143 1.02 6.56 -6.98
C TYR A 143 2.26 6.52 -7.87
N ARG A 144 2.53 5.38 -8.51
CA ARG A 144 3.71 5.17 -9.35
C ARG A 144 3.77 6.12 -10.53
N ASP A 145 2.65 6.38 -11.19
CA ASP A 145 2.56 7.34 -12.30
C ASP A 145 2.84 8.77 -11.83
N ARG A 146 2.20 9.20 -10.73
CA ARG A 146 2.44 10.53 -10.15
C ARG A 146 3.91 10.70 -9.76
N THR A 147 4.49 9.68 -9.11
CA THR A 147 5.89 9.74 -8.69
C THR A 147 6.87 9.66 -9.85
N ALA A 148 6.54 8.96 -10.94
CA ALA A 148 7.40 8.93 -12.13
C ALA A 148 7.46 10.30 -12.84
N ILE A 149 6.34 11.02 -12.87
CA ILE A 149 6.31 12.41 -13.35
C ILE A 149 7.19 13.29 -12.46
N LEU A 150 7.03 13.21 -11.14
CA LEU A 150 7.88 13.96 -10.20
C LEU A 150 9.36 13.58 -10.33
N PHE A 151 9.66 12.29 -10.52
CA PHE A 151 11.02 11.77 -10.67
C PHE A 151 11.71 12.34 -11.90
N LEU A 152 10.95 12.62 -12.97
CA LEU A 152 11.46 13.28 -14.17
C LEU A 152 11.57 14.80 -13.98
N LEU A 153 10.53 15.45 -13.45
CA LEU A 153 10.46 16.90 -13.35
C LEU A 153 11.45 17.47 -12.34
N PHE A 154 11.60 16.86 -11.17
CA PHE A 154 12.47 17.38 -10.11
C PHE A 154 13.94 17.54 -10.57
N PRO A 155 14.64 16.50 -11.08
CA PRO A 155 16.01 16.67 -11.55
C PRO A 155 16.10 17.59 -12.78
N SER A 156 15.07 17.63 -13.64
CA SER A 156 15.01 18.57 -14.77
C SER A 156 14.99 20.03 -14.29
N ILE A 157 14.13 20.34 -13.30
CA ILE A 157 14.05 21.66 -12.68
C ILE A 157 15.39 22.01 -12.02
N LEU A 158 16.02 21.08 -11.28
CA LEU A 158 17.32 21.33 -10.66
C LEU A 158 18.41 21.65 -11.68
N LEU A 159 18.45 20.96 -12.82
CA LEU A 159 19.40 21.28 -13.90
C LEU A 159 19.12 22.65 -14.54
N ILE A 160 17.85 23.00 -14.75
CA ILE A 160 17.46 24.32 -15.28
C ILE A 160 17.87 25.42 -14.30
N LEU A 161 17.49 25.30 -13.02
CA LEU A 161 17.82 26.29 -11.99
C LEU A 161 19.33 26.43 -11.80
N ARG A 162 20.07 25.32 -11.85
CA ARG A 162 21.54 25.35 -11.84
C ARG A 162 22.10 26.21 -12.97
N SER A 163 21.56 26.08 -14.18
CA SER A 163 22.02 26.81 -15.35
C SER A 163 21.61 28.29 -15.32
N TRP A 164 20.38 28.58 -14.89
CA TRP A 164 19.78 29.92 -14.94
C TRP A 164 20.06 30.80 -13.73
N ILE A 165 20.05 30.24 -12.52
CA ILE A 165 20.10 31.02 -11.27
C ILE A 165 21.48 30.97 -10.63
N TRP A 166 22.14 29.81 -10.71
CA TRP A 166 23.36 29.55 -9.95
C TRP A 166 24.62 29.44 -10.80
N GLU A 167 24.59 29.89 -12.06
CA GLU A 167 25.76 29.97 -12.95
C GLU A 167 26.58 28.66 -13.01
N GLY A 168 25.90 27.51 -12.88
CA GLY A 168 26.55 26.19 -12.87
C GLY A 168 26.88 25.62 -11.49
N CYS A 169 26.63 26.33 -10.38
CA CYS A 169 26.95 25.91 -9.01
C CYS A 169 25.69 25.64 -8.16
N LEU A 170 25.10 24.44 -8.26
CA LEU A 170 23.88 24.10 -7.50
C LEU A 170 24.15 24.08 -5.98
N PRO A 171 23.40 24.84 -5.16
CA PRO A 171 23.54 24.77 -3.71
C PRO A 171 23.23 23.39 -3.13
N THR A 172 23.78 23.12 -1.96
CA THR A 172 23.62 21.84 -1.24
C THR A 172 22.16 21.52 -0.91
N LEU A 173 21.40 22.51 -0.44
CA LEU A 173 20.03 22.30 0.05
C LEU A 173 19.06 21.75 -1.02
N PRO A 174 18.93 22.34 -2.23
CA PRO A 174 18.08 21.78 -3.28
C PRO A 174 18.41 20.33 -3.65
N PHE A 175 19.70 19.98 -3.69
CA PHE A 175 20.13 18.61 -3.95
C PHE A 175 19.78 17.67 -2.79
N GLN A 176 20.01 18.08 -1.55
CA GLN A 176 19.63 17.30 -0.37
C GLN A 176 18.12 17.09 -0.28
N LEU A 177 17.31 18.08 -0.61
CA LEU A 177 15.85 17.93 -0.69
C LEU A 177 15.45 16.87 -1.73
N TYR A 178 16.12 16.84 -2.88
CA TYR A 178 15.90 15.80 -3.88
C TYR A 178 16.32 14.41 -3.36
N GLN A 179 17.47 14.30 -2.67
CA GLN A 179 17.89 13.04 -2.07
C GLN A 179 16.93 12.56 -0.96
N ALA A 180 16.43 13.47 -0.12
CA ALA A 180 15.41 13.17 0.89
C ALA A 180 14.11 12.69 0.25
N TRP A 181 13.71 13.31 -0.86
CA TRP A 181 12.56 12.88 -1.63
C TRP A 181 12.77 11.50 -2.28
N LEU A 182 13.96 11.21 -2.83
CA LEU A 182 14.31 9.88 -3.35
C LEU A 182 14.26 8.81 -2.25
N LEU A 183 14.79 9.11 -1.06
CA LEU A 183 14.71 8.21 0.09
C LEU A 183 13.25 7.89 0.44
N PHE A 184 12.41 8.92 0.51
CA PHE A 184 10.97 8.75 0.77
C PHE A 184 10.29 7.93 -0.34
N LEU A 185 10.59 8.21 -1.61
CA LEU A 185 10.03 7.52 -2.76
C LEU A 185 10.37 6.02 -2.75
N TYR A 186 11.65 5.67 -2.67
CA TYR A 186 12.07 4.26 -2.71
C TYR A 186 11.61 3.49 -1.48
N THR A 187 11.54 4.13 -0.32
CA THR A 187 10.93 3.53 0.89
C THR A 187 9.44 3.26 0.66
N SER A 188 8.70 4.22 0.08
CA SER A 188 7.27 4.05 -0.23
C SER A 188 7.02 2.95 -1.26
N LEU A 189 7.84 2.88 -2.32
CA LEU A 189 7.76 1.83 -3.35
C LEU A 189 8.06 0.46 -2.75
N ALA A 190 9.14 0.33 -1.98
CA ALA A 190 9.48 -0.91 -1.30
C ALA A 190 8.34 -1.39 -0.40
N LEU A 191 7.76 -0.52 0.43
CA LEU A 191 6.65 -0.89 1.30
C LEU A 191 5.40 -1.34 0.51
N ARG A 192 5.00 -0.56 -0.51
CA ARG A 192 3.82 -0.90 -1.34
C ARG A 192 4.01 -2.19 -2.12
N GLU A 193 5.19 -2.42 -2.68
CA GLU A 193 5.49 -3.62 -3.47
C GLU A 193 5.65 -4.87 -2.61
N ASN A 194 6.20 -4.78 -1.40
CA ASN A 194 6.20 -5.88 -0.45
C ASN A 194 4.77 -6.29 -0.08
N ILE A 195 3.90 -5.31 0.21
CA ILE A 195 2.48 -5.60 0.48
C ILE A 195 1.81 -6.26 -0.73
N LEU A 196 2.06 -5.77 -1.94
CA LEU A 196 1.51 -6.39 -3.15
C LEU A 196 2.00 -7.83 -3.33
N ARG A 197 3.26 -8.11 -3.00
CA ARG A 197 3.85 -9.45 -3.05
C ARG A 197 3.22 -10.39 -2.02
N GLU A 198 3.03 -9.94 -0.78
CA GLU A 198 2.32 -10.69 0.26
C GLU A 198 0.84 -10.95 -0.12
N ASN A 199 0.22 -10.04 -0.87
CA ASN A 199 -1.13 -10.21 -1.41
C ASN A 199 -1.16 -11.01 -2.74
N GLY A 200 -0.09 -11.73 -3.08
CA GLY A 200 -0.04 -12.66 -4.22
C GLY A 200 0.36 -12.05 -5.56
N SER A 201 0.82 -10.79 -5.63
CA SER A 201 1.32 -10.23 -6.89
C SER A 201 2.68 -10.81 -7.24
N ASP A 202 2.84 -11.29 -8.48
CA ASP A 202 4.13 -11.75 -9.02
C ASP A 202 5.10 -10.58 -9.26
N ILE A 203 5.82 -10.20 -8.20
CA ILE A 203 6.88 -9.19 -8.21
C ILE A 203 8.22 -9.90 -7.99
N ARG A 204 9.15 -9.71 -8.93
CA ARG A 204 10.45 -10.37 -8.87
C ARG A 204 11.26 -9.89 -7.66
N PRO A 205 11.90 -10.79 -6.87
CA PRO A 205 12.62 -10.40 -5.66
C PRO A 205 13.74 -9.38 -5.89
N TRP A 206 14.48 -9.51 -7.00
CA TRP A 206 15.57 -8.60 -7.34
C TRP A 206 15.12 -7.14 -7.48
N TRP A 207 13.87 -6.90 -7.90
CA TRP A 207 13.31 -5.57 -8.04
C TRP A 207 13.12 -4.90 -6.67
N ILE A 208 12.69 -5.67 -5.67
CA ILE A 208 12.58 -5.21 -4.28
C ILE A 208 13.98 -4.94 -3.70
N TYR A 209 14.95 -5.82 -3.95
CA TYR A 209 16.34 -5.59 -3.52
C TYR A 209 16.93 -4.33 -4.14
N HIS A 210 16.63 -4.03 -5.41
CA HIS A 210 17.03 -2.78 -6.05
C HIS A 210 16.53 -1.55 -5.27
N HIS A 211 15.27 -1.56 -4.78
CA HIS A 211 14.76 -0.46 -3.96
C HIS A 211 15.52 -0.33 -2.64
N TYR A 212 15.87 -1.43 -1.98
CA TYR A 212 16.67 -1.38 -0.74
C TYR A 212 18.06 -0.80 -0.97
N CYS A 213 18.70 -1.17 -2.07
CA CYS A 213 19.97 -0.56 -2.48
C CYS A 213 19.79 0.95 -2.74
N ALA A 214 18.71 1.36 -3.43
CA ALA A 214 18.43 2.77 -3.70
C ALA A 214 18.17 3.59 -2.41
N ILE A 215 17.44 3.02 -1.44
CA ILE A 215 17.24 3.61 -0.10
C ILE A 215 18.59 3.84 0.58
N SER A 216 19.45 2.81 0.58
CA SER A 216 20.78 2.87 1.20
C SER A 216 21.64 3.95 0.53
N MET A 217 21.64 4.01 -0.82
CA MET A 217 22.36 5.02 -1.58
C MET A 217 21.85 6.44 -1.32
N ALA A 218 20.53 6.63 -1.22
CA ALA A 218 19.94 7.94 -0.89
C ALA A 218 20.33 8.38 0.53
N LEU A 219 20.38 7.46 1.49
CA LEU A 219 20.81 7.75 2.87
C LEU A 219 22.29 8.13 2.94
N ILE A 220 23.16 7.39 2.25
CA ILE A 220 24.59 7.72 2.13
C ILE A 220 24.76 9.09 1.45
N SER A 221 24.01 9.36 0.38
CA SER A 221 24.05 10.65 -0.33
C SER A 221 23.58 11.83 0.53
N LEU A 222 22.61 11.62 1.42
CA LEU A 222 22.13 12.64 2.38
C LEU A 222 23.16 12.97 3.46
N THR A 223 23.85 11.95 3.96
CA THR A 223 24.91 12.10 4.97
C THR A 223 26.21 12.63 4.37
N TRP A 224 26.31 12.69 3.05
CA TRP A 224 27.42 13.33 2.36
C TRP A 224 27.36 14.84 2.54
N GLU A 225 28.10 15.36 3.52
CA GLU A 225 28.28 16.79 3.69
C GLU A 225 28.91 17.39 2.43
N ILE A 226 28.11 18.11 1.65
CA ILE A 226 28.63 19.09 0.69
C ILE A 226 29.10 20.29 1.52
N LYS A 227 30.20 20.13 2.25
CA LYS A 227 30.91 21.26 2.86
C LYS A 227 31.14 22.28 1.77
N GLY A 228 30.59 23.48 1.98
CA GLY A 228 30.84 24.66 1.17
C GLY A 228 32.34 24.93 1.21
N GLN A 229 33.04 24.48 0.17
CA GLN A 229 34.48 24.62 -0.01
C GLN A 229 34.76 24.87 -1.49
N PRO A 230 35.90 25.51 -1.81
CA PRO A 230 36.03 26.47 -2.91
C PRO A 230 36.00 25.87 -4.32
N ASP A 231 36.11 24.55 -4.48
CA ASP A 231 36.10 23.87 -5.78
C ASP A 231 34.70 23.39 -6.17
N CYS A 232 33.86 24.33 -6.59
CA CYS A 232 32.53 24.04 -7.09
C CYS A 232 32.56 23.08 -8.32
N THR A 233 33.56 23.19 -9.18
CA THR A 233 33.64 22.51 -10.49
C THR A 233 33.64 20.98 -10.43
N TYR A 234 34.48 20.35 -9.59
CA TYR A 234 34.61 18.89 -9.56
C TYR A 234 33.37 18.18 -9.00
N LYS A 235 32.87 18.64 -7.84
CA LYS A 235 31.69 18.04 -7.20
C LYS A 235 30.41 18.26 -8.02
N GLN A 236 30.28 19.43 -8.64
CA GLN A 236 29.13 19.74 -9.49
C GLN A 236 29.08 18.90 -10.76
N ARG A 237 30.21 18.39 -11.27
CA ARG A 237 30.21 17.48 -12.43
C ARG A 237 29.52 16.15 -12.08
N GLY A 238 29.80 15.59 -10.90
CA GLY A 238 29.13 14.39 -10.40
C GLY A 238 27.63 14.59 -10.23
N VAL A 239 27.23 15.71 -9.61
CA VAL A 239 25.81 16.07 -9.43
C VAL A 239 25.10 16.21 -10.79
N GLN A 240 25.74 16.86 -11.78
CA GLN A 240 25.17 17.02 -13.11
C GLN A 240 24.95 15.67 -13.80
N LEU A 241 25.94 14.78 -13.75
CA LEU A 241 25.84 13.45 -14.35
C LEU A 241 24.77 12.61 -13.66
N PHE A 242 24.67 12.69 -12.33
CA PHE A 242 23.63 12.02 -11.56
C PHE A 242 22.23 12.52 -11.93
N LEU A 243 22.02 13.84 -12.02
CA LEU A 243 20.72 14.41 -12.40
C LEU A 243 20.36 14.07 -13.85
N ALA A 244 21.32 14.10 -14.78
CA ALA A 244 21.10 13.67 -16.16
C ALA A 244 20.73 12.18 -16.26
N TRP A 245 21.44 11.32 -15.50
CA TRP A 245 21.10 9.91 -15.37
C TRP A 245 19.70 9.71 -14.76
N ALA A 246 19.34 10.48 -13.74
CA ALA A 246 18.02 10.42 -13.12
C ALA A 246 16.90 10.81 -14.10
N ILE A 247 17.14 11.77 -15.00
CA ILE A 247 16.19 12.10 -16.07
C ILE A 247 16.00 10.91 -17.02
N MET A 248 17.09 10.27 -17.47
CA MET A 248 17.00 9.07 -18.32
C MET A 248 16.23 7.94 -17.61
N GLN A 249 16.50 7.73 -16.33
CA GLN A 249 15.77 6.78 -15.49
C GLN A 249 14.28 7.15 -15.36
N GLY A 250 13.95 8.44 -15.19
CA GLY A 250 12.58 8.92 -15.14
C GLY A 250 11.80 8.65 -16.42
N VAL A 251 12.43 8.84 -17.58
CA VAL A 251 11.84 8.47 -18.88
C VAL A 251 11.58 6.96 -18.95
N ALA A 252 12.55 6.14 -18.56
CA ALA A 252 12.39 4.69 -18.52
C ALA A 252 11.25 4.27 -17.57
N MET A 253 11.14 4.86 -16.39
CA MET A 253 10.06 4.62 -15.44
C MET A 253 8.69 4.96 -16.05
N LEU A 254 8.55 6.10 -16.74
CA LEU A 254 7.29 6.45 -17.40
C LEU A 254 6.88 5.43 -18.46
N LEU A 255 7.82 5.01 -19.30
CA LEU A 255 7.57 3.99 -20.33
C LEU A 255 7.18 2.65 -19.71
N GLN A 256 7.92 2.19 -18.71
CA GLN A 256 7.62 0.96 -17.96
C GLN A 256 6.23 1.03 -17.31
N ASN A 257 5.89 2.18 -16.71
CA ASN A 257 4.60 2.37 -16.05
C ASN A 257 3.43 2.29 -17.04
N ARG A 258 3.54 3.00 -18.17
CA ARG A 258 2.51 2.98 -19.22
C ARG A 258 2.34 1.58 -19.79
N TYR A 259 3.43 0.90 -20.11
CA TYR A 259 3.41 -0.46 -20.65
C TYR A 259 2.74 -1.45 -19.69
N GLN A 260 3.16 -1.48 -18.43
CA GLN A 260 2.60 -2.40 -17.44
C GLN A 260 1.14 -2.11 -17.13
N ARG A 261 0.75 -0.83 -17.09
CA ARG A 261 -0.65 -0.41 -16.89
C ARG A 261 -1.55 -0.85 -18.05
N GLN A 262 -1.13 -0.62 -19.29
CA GLN A 262 -1.88 -1.07 -20.46
C GLN A 262 -2.05 -2.58 -20.45
N ARG A 263 -0.98 -3.33 -20.21
CA ARG A 263 -1.02 -4.80 -20.13
C ARG A 263 -1.97 -5.29 -19.03
N LEU A 264 -1.99 -4.62 -17.88
CA LEU A 264 -2.93 -4.95 -16.80
C LEU A 264 -4.38 -4.76 -17.25
N TYR A 265 -4.74 -3.60 -17.81
CA TYR A 265 -6.10 -3.35 -18.28
C TYR A 265 -6.52 -4.29 -19.42
N THR A 266 -5.62 -4.59 -20.35
CA THR A 266 -5.87 -5.59 -21.41
C THR A 266 -6.16 -6.96 -20.80
N ARG A 267 -5.38 -7.41 -19.81
CA ARG A 267 -5.65 -8.70 -19.14
C ARG A 267 -6.98 -8.69 -18.38
N ILE A 268 -7.36 -7.57 -17.77
CA ILE A 268 -8.65 -7.41 -17.08
C ILE A 268 -9.80 -7.51 -18.10
N ALA A 269 -9.70 -6.78 -19.21
CA ALA A 269 -10.70 -6.79 -20.29
C ALA A 269 -10.83 -8.18 -20.95
N LEU A 270 -9.73 -8.93 -21.06
CA LEU A 270 -9.70 -10.30 -21.57
C LEU A 270 -10.18 -11.36 -20.55
N GLY A 271 -10.55 -10.98 -19.33
CA GLY A 271 -10.92 -11.91 -18.27
C GLY A 271 -9.77 -12.77 -17.72
N LYS A 272 -8.55 -12.64 -18.26
CA LYS A 272 -7.37 -13.45 -17.90
C LYS A 272 -6.79 -13.12 -16.52
N VAL A 273 -7.18 -11.99 -15.91
CA VAL A 273 -6.84 -11.68 -14.51
C VAL A 273 -7.73 -12.47 -13.54
N ILE A 274 -8.83 -13.05 -13.99
CA ILE A 274 -9.72 -13.86 -13.13
C ILE A 274 -9.13 -15.25 -12.89
N SER A 275 -8.37 -15.81 -13.84
CA SER A 275 -7.84 -17.18 -13.79
C SER A 275 -6.39 -17.34 -13.35
N SER A 276 -5.65 -16.24 -13.17
CA SER A 276 -4.27 -16.26 -12.67
C SER A 276 -4.10 -15.09 -11.71
N PHE A 277 -4.38 -15.38 -10.45
CA PHE A 277 -3.88 -14.61 -9.32
C PHE A 277 -2.42 -14.97 -9.10
#